data_AF-A0A1S1RNF8-F1
#
_entry.id   AF-A0A1S1RNF8-F1
#
_cell.length_a   1.000
_cell.length_b   1.000
_cell.length_c   1.000
_cell.angle_alpha   90.00
_cell.angle_beta   90.00
_cell.angle_gamma   90.00
#
_symmetry.space_group_name_H-M   'P 1'
#
loop_
_entity.id
_entity.type
_entity.pdbx_description
1 polymer ?
#
loop_
_entity_poly.entity_id
_entity_poly.type
_entity_poly.pdbx_seq_one_letter_code
_entity_poly.pdbx_strand_id
1 'polypeptide(L)'
;METGQATVGGVAQPRSLIINAVAYSYHEEPLKVGQVEFDLGRHFLRFQTTVGLADDATSSVKYLVEVHGDGRRLTEYTLGLGEAEQVDLDVTGILRLRLSTTLLGEEETVDSSYAYYRSSTVFGDARVIGRQGAVPPNPTATG
;
A
#
# COMPACT_ATOMS: atom_id res chain seq x y z
N MET A 1 -3.39 -8.26 2.89
CA MET A 1 -3.93 -6.93 2.53
C MET A 1 -5.41 -6.98 2.81
N GLU A 2 -5.90 -5.96 3.50
CA GLU A 2 -7.31 -5.80 3.85
C GLU A 2 -7.86 -4.56 3.14
N THR A 3 -9.19 -4.50 3.01
CA THR A 3 -9.88 -3.33 2.47
C THR A 3 -10.95 -2.89 3.45
N GLY A 4 -11.17 -1.58 3.54
CA GLY A 4 -12.17 -1.03 4.44
C GLY A 4 -11.91 0.44 4.76
N GLN A 5 -12.59 0.92 5.79
CA GLN A 5 -12.30 2.23 6.35
C GLN A 5 -11.07 2.15 7.26
N ALA A 6 -10.21 3.16 7.19
CA ALA A 6 -9.14 3.40 8.15
C ALA A 6 -9.06 4.89 8.48
N THR A 7 -8.32 5.25 9.53
CA THR A 7 -8.07 6.65 9.89
C THR A 7 -6.58 6.90 9.88
N VAL A 8 -6.16 8.03 9.29
CA VAL A 8 -4.76 8.46 9.20
C VAL A 8 -4.68 9.90 9.64
N GLY A 9 -3.89 10.19 10.68
CA GLY A 9 -3.72 11.54 11.21
C GLY A 9 -5.04 12.15 11.68
N GLY A 10 -5.97 11.34 12.20
CA GLY A 10 -7.31 11.78 12.60
C GLY A 10 -8.31 11.97 11.45
N VAL A 11 -7.91 11.71 10.19
CA VAL A 11 -8.79 11.84 9.02
C VAL A 11 -9.27 10.46 8.57
N ALA A 12 -10.58 10.26 8.53
CA ALA A 12 -11.18 9.03 8.04
C ALA A 12 -10.98 8.88 6.52
N GLN A 13 -10.55 7.69 6.11
CA GLN A 13 -10.29 7.26 4.73
C GLN A 13 -11.26 6.10 4.39
N PRO A 14 -12.44 6.39 3.80
CA PRO A 14 -13.52 5.41 3.65
C PRO A 14 -13.19 4.20 2.77
N ARG A 15 -12.30 4.36 1.77
CA ARG A 15 -11.91 3.28 0.86
C ARG A 15 -10.41 3.07 0.89
N SER A 16 -9.94 2.32 1.86
CA SER A 16 -8.52 2.11 2.10
C SER A 16 -8.04 0.72 1.67
N LEU A 17 -6.80 0.65 1.21
CA LEU A 17 -6.01 -0.58 1.19
C LEU A 17 -5.12 -0.57 2.43
N ILE A 18 -5.22 -1.61 3.26
CA ILE A 18 -4.49 -1.73 4.51
C ILE A 18 -3.45 -2.84 4.35
N ILE A 19 -2.19 -2.48 4.56
CA ILE A 19 -1.04 -3.37 4.38
C ILE A 19 -0.24 -3.42 5.67
N ASN A 20 -0.13 -4.62 6.23
CA ASN A 20 0.76 -4.93 7.34
C ASN A 20 2.08 -5.44 6.79
N ALA A 21 3.20 -5.01 7.39
CA ALA A 21 4.45 -5.73 7.17
C ALA A 21 4.34 -7.15 7.73
N VAL A 22 5.05 -8.08 7.12
CA VAL A 22 5.14 -9.47 7.56
C VAL A 22 6.61 -9.78 7.77
N ALA A 23 6.95 -10.50 8.85
CA ALA A 23 8.26 -11.09 9.06
C ALA A 23 8.26 -12.55 8.59
N TYR A 24 9.18 -12.90 7.68
CA TYR A 24 9.44 -14.27 7.26
C TYR A 24 10.77 -14.76 7.84
N SER A 25 10.76 -15.75 8.74
CA SER A 25 11.96 -16.21 9.43
C SER A 25 12.84 -17.21 8.66
N TYR A 26 12.62 -17.42 7.35
CA TYR A 26 13.41 -18.37 6.55
C TYR A 26 14.74 -17.78 6.02
N HIS A 27 15.03 -16.51 6.33
CA HIS A 27 16.23 -15.80 5.92
C HIS A 27 17.05 -15.36 7.14
N GLU A 28 18.38 -15.20 6.96
CA GLU A 28 19.31 -14.76 8.02
C GLU A 28 18.88 -13.44 8.67
N GLU A 29 18.14 -12.60 7.94
CA GLU A 29 17.40 -11.45 8.45
C GLU A 29 15.93 -11.58 8.03
N PRO A 30 14.95 -11.46 8.95
CA PRO A 30 13.54 -11.52 8.56
C PRO A 30 13.21 -10.36 7.62
N LEU A 31 12.70 -10.67 6.43
CA LEU A 31 12.09 -9.65 5.56
C LEU A 31 10.88 -9.09 6.29
N LYS A 32 10.86 -7.80 6.62
CA LYS A 32 9.76 -7.11 7.31
C LYS A 32 8.89 -6.35 6.31
N VAL A 33 8.41 -7.04 5.28
CA VAL A 33 7.78 -6.42 4.10
C VAL A 33 6.37 -6.94 3.89
N GLY A 34 5.43 -6.03 3.67
CA GLY A 34 4.09 -6.29 3.17
C GLY A 34 3.93 -5.70 1.78
N GLN A 35 3.28 -6.40 0.85
CA GLN A 35 3.08 -5.88 -0.50
C GLN A 35 1.78 -6.39 -1.14
N VAL A 36 1.30 -5.64 -2.12
CA VAL A 36 0.19 -6.01 -3.01
C VAL A 36 0.49 -5.50 -4.42
N GLU A 37 0.05 -6.25 -5.43
CA GLU A 37 0.22 -5.91 -6.84
C GLU A 37 -1.12 -5.84 -7.56
N PHE A 38 -1.22 -4.91 -8.50
CA PHE A 38 -2.38 -4.70 -9.36
C PHE A 38 -1.98 -4.70 -10.82
N ASP A 39 -2.79 -5.35 -11.66
CA ASP A 39 -2.70 -5.21 -13.11
C ASP A 39 -3.50 -3.98 -13.54
N LEU A 40 -2.81 -2.97 -14.06
CA LEU A 40 -3.41 -1.75 -14.57
C LEU A 40 -3.80 -1.86 -16.06
N GLY A 41 -3.42 -2.94 -16.74
CA GLY A 41 -3.72 -3.17 -18.15
C GLY A 41 -3.17 -2.08 -19.09
N ARG A 42 -2.31 -1.19 -18.61
CA ARG A 42 -1.85 0.04 -19.31
C ARG A 42 -2.97 1.03 -19.67
N HIS A 43 -4.13 0.93 -19.01
CA HIS A 43 -5.31 1.74 -19.32
C HIS A 43 -5.44 3.02 -18.47
N PHE A 44 -4.67 3.10 -17.39
CA PHE A 44 -4.73 4.20 -16.44
C PHE A 44 -3.62 5.24 -16.69
N LEU A 45 -3.90 6.47 -16.27
CA LEU A 45 -3.01 7.62 -16.40
C LEU A 45 -2.48 8.08 -15.05
N ARG A 46 -3.34 8.06 -14.02
CA ARG A 46 -2.98 8.54 -12.68
C ARG A 46 -3.29 7.52 -11.62
N PHE A 47 -2.44 7.44 -10.62
CA PHE A 47 -2.71 6.81 -9.34
C PHE A 47 -2.71 7.88 -8.26
N GLN A 48 -3.79 7.95 -7.48
CA GLN A 48 -3.95 8.91 -6.40
C GLN A 48 -4.31 8.20 -5.10
N THR A 49 -3.70 8.59 -3.99
CA THR A 49 -3.99 8.07 -2.65
C THR A 49 -3.47 9.04 -1.59
N THR A 50 -4.06 9.00 -0.40
CA THR A 50 -3.36 9.44 0.82
C THR A 50 -2.59 8.25 1.38
N VAL A 51 -1.34 8.40 1.78
CA VAL A 51 -0.55 7.32 2.39
C VAL A 51 -0.10 7.72 3.79
N GLY A 52 -0.23 6.82 4.76
CA GLY A 52 0.19 7.06 6.14
C GLY A 52 0.04 5.81 7.00
N LEU A 53 0.35 5.91 8.28
CA LEU A 53 0.06 4.84 9.23
C LEU A 53 -1.36 4.97 9.78
N ALA A 54 -2.00 3.84 10.05
CA ALA A 54 -3.28 3.83 10.76
C ALA A 54 -3.12 4.46 12.16
N ASP A 55 -4.17 5.16 12.64
CA ASP A 55 -4.12 5.86 13.92
C ASP A 55 -3.96 4.96 15.15
N ASP A 56 -4.16 3.64 14.99
CA ASP A 56 -3.90 2.62 16.01
C ASP A 56 -2.51 1.99 15.91
N ALA A 57 -1.64 2.50 15.01
CA ALA A 57 -0.26 2.07 14.89
C ALA A 57 0.56 2.43 16.14
N THR A 58 1.58 1.62 16.40
CA THR A 58 2.57 1.84 17.46
C THR A 58 3.34 3.13 17.20
N SER A 59 3.44 4.03 18.18
CA SER A 59 3.99 5.39 17.94
C SER A 59 5.49 5.43 17.63
N SER A 60 6.26 4.41 18.03
CA SER A 60 7.72 4.34 17.85
C SER A 60 8.16 3.78 16.50
N VAL A 61 7.24 3.21 15.71
CA VAL A 61 7.58 2.53 14.46
C VAL A 61 7.72 3.53 13.32
N LYS A 62 8.58 3.19 12.37
CA LYS A 62 8.71 3.88 11.09
C LYS A 62 8.55 2.84 9.99
N TYR A 63 7.81 3.19 8.94
CA TYR A 63 7.63 2.34 7.77
C TYR A 63 8.15 3.05 6.53
N LEU A 64 8.94 2.35 5.74
CA LEU A 64 9.24 2.72 4.36
C LEU A 64 8.09 2.24 3.49
N VAL A 65 7.44 3.18 2.80
CA VAL A 65 6.37 2.91 1.85
C VAL A 65 6.86 3.22 0.45
N GLU A 66 6.69 2.28 -0.48
CA GLU A 66 7.15 2.43 -1.85
C GLU A 66 6.02 2.10 -2.84
N VAL A 67 5.97 2.87 -3.92
CA VAL A 67 5.12 2.58 -5.08
C VAL A 67 6.01 2.28 -6.27
N HIS A 68 5.78 1.13 -6.90
CA HIS A 68 6.53 0.69 -8.08
C HIS A 68 5.61 0.51 -9.28
N GLY A 69 6.08 0.87 -10.47
CA GLY A 69 5.46 0.59 -11.75
C GLY A 69 6.39 -0.27 -12.60
N ASP A 70 5.92 -1.44 -13.03
CA ASP A 70 6.69 -2.41 -13.82
C ASP A 70 8.08 -2.73 -13.21
N GLY A 71 8.13 -2.83 -11.88
CA GLY A 71 9.36 -3.09 -11.11
C GLY A 71 10.24 -1.86 -10.84
N ARG A 72 9.96 -0.71 -11.46
CA ARG A 72 10.68 0.55 -11.20
C ARG A 72 10.00 1.35 -10.11
N ARG A 73 10.76 1.82 -9.12
CA ARG A 73 10.24 2.71 -8.09
C ARG A 73 9.79 4.04 -8.69
N LEU A 74 8.55 4.42 -8.38
CA LEU A 74 7.92 5.68 -8.80
C LEU A 74 8.01 6.73 -7.70
N THR A 75 7.82 6.34 -6.44
CA THR A 75 8.00 7.19 -5.25
C THR A 75 8.26 6.34 -4.00
N GLU A 76 8.78 6.98 -2.95
CA GLU A 76 8.94 6.39 -1.62
C GLU A 76 8.76 7.44 -0.51
N TYR A 77 8.29 6.98 0.65
CA TYR A 77 8.12 7.80 1.86
C TYR A 77 8.50 7.00 3.09
N THR A 78 9.16 7.64 4.06
CA THR A 78 9.36 7.07 5.39
C THR A 78 8.40 7.75 6.36
N LEU A 79 7.43 7.00 6.88
CA LEU A 79 6.31 7.54 7.66
C LEU A 79 6.25 6.90 9.05
N GLY A 80 5.95 7.71 10.06
CA GLY A 80 5.60 7.31 11.41
C GLY A 80 4.15 7.64 11.75
N LEU A 81 3.73 7.36 12.99
CA LEU A 81 2.37 7.64 13.44
C LEU A 81 2.06 9.14 13.32
N GLY A 82 0.89 9.46 12.74
CA GLY A 82 0.42 10.83 12.52
C GLY A 82 1.02 11.52 11.29
N GLU A 83 1.98 10.91 10.60
CA GLU A 83 2.51 11.41 9.33
C GLU A 83 1.69 10.85 8.16
N ALA A 84 1.40 11.70 7.18
CA ALA A 84 0.65 11.34 5.98
C ALA A 84 1.12 12.15 4.77
N GLU A 85 1.07 11.53 3.61
CA GLU A 85 1.50 12.12 2.34
C GLU A 85 0.42 11.98 1.27
N GLN A 86 0.27 13.00 0.44
CA GLN A 86 -0.60 12.96 -0.74
C GLN A 86 0.21 12.46 -1.94
N VAL A 87 -0.26 11.38 -2.56
CA VAL A 87 0.38 10.76 -3.70
C VAL A 87 -0.45 11.02 -4.95
N ASP A 88 0.17 11.59 -5.97
CA ASP A 88 -0.37 11.73 -7.33
C ASP A 88 0.74 11.36 -8.33
N LEU A 89 0.63 10.17 -8.91
CA LEU A 89 1.65 9.61 -9.80
C LEU A 89 1.11 9.43 -11.21
N ASP A 90 1.96 9.73 -12.19
CA ASP A 90 1.75 9.29 -13.57
C ASP A 90 2.04 7.78 -13.67
N VAL A 91 1.02 7.03 -14.07
CA VAL A 91 1.09 5.57 -14.28
C VAL A 91 0.77 5.20 -15.73
N THR A 92 0.89 6.17 -16.65
CA THR A 92 0.65 5.94 -18.08
C THR A 92 1.55 4.83 -18.61
N GLY A 93 0.93 3.83 -19.22
CA GLY A 93 1.63 2.71 -19.84
C GLY A 93 2.14 1.63 -18.87
N ILE A 94 1.97 1.82 -17.55
CA ILE A 94 2.32 0.82 -16.53
C ILE A 94 1.36 -0.37 -16.62
N LEU A 95 1.92 -1.57 -16.66
CA LEU A 95 1.15 -2.81 -16.60
C LEU A 95 0.92 -3.26 -15.16
N ARG A 96 1.95 -3.21 -14.31
CA ARG A 96 1.90 -3.69 -12.93
C ARG A 96 2.24 -2.57 -11.96
N LEU A 97 1.29 -2.25 -11.08
CA LEU A 97 1.49 -1.34 -9.96
C LEU A 97 1.69 -2.18 -8.68
N ARG A 98 2.79 -1.97 -7.98
CA ARG A 98 3.06 -2.60 -6.68
C ARG A 98 3.11 -1.55 -5.59
N LEU A 99 2.38 -1.80 -4.51
CA LEU A 99 2.45 -1.05 -3.27
C LEU A 99 3.16 -1.92 -2.25
N SER A 100 4.22 -1.41 -1.63
CA SER A 100 4.95 -2.12 -0.59
C SER A 100 5.16 -1.26 0.64
N THR A 101 5.22 -1.91 1.78
CA THR A 101 5.54 -1.32 3.07
C THR A 101 6.57 -2.17 3.78
N THR A 102 7.56 -1.54 4.38
CA THR A 102 8.68 -2.19 5.08
C THR A 102 8.83 -1.56 6.46
N LEU A 103 8.74 -2.37 7.52
CA LEU A 103 9.02 -1.89 8.88
C LEU A 103 10.52 -1.57 9.01
N LEU A 104 10.84 -0.32 9.34
CA LEU A 104 12.18 0.14 9.63
C LEU A 104 12.43 0.05 11.14
N GLY A 105 13.02 -1.06 11.58
CA GLY A 105 13.33 -1.32 12.99
C GLY A 105 12.50 -2.46 13.56
N GLU A 106 12.16 -2.37 14.84
CA GLU A 106 11.43 -3.40 15.57
C GLU A 106 10.08 -2.87 16.05
N GLU A 107 9.10 -3.76 16.03
CA GLU A 107 7.80 -3.59 16.64
C GLU A 107 7.57 -4.86 17.47
N GLU A 108 7.03 -4.71 18.68
CA GLU A 108 6.80 -5.83 19.60
C GLU A 108 6.00 -6.93 18.88
N THR A 109 6.66 -8.05 18.57
CA THR A 109 6.13 -9.11 17.72
C THR A 109 5.17 -10.02 18.48
N VAL A 110 4.30 -10.68 17.72
CA VAL A 110 3.68 -11.94 18.14
C VAL A 110 4.71 -13.06 17.88
N ASP A 111 4.98 -13.89 18.87
CA ASP A 111 6.00 -14.95 18.92
C ASP A 111 5.74 -16.09 17.90
N SER A 112 5.98 -15.83 16.60
CA SER A 112 5.73 -16.76 15.50
C SER A 112 6.72 -16.55 14.35
N SER A 113 7.15 -17.64 13.72
CA SER A 113 7.96 -17.65 12.47
C SER A 113 7.28 -16.96 11.28
N TYR A 114 5.99 -16.65 11.43
CA TYR A 114 5.17 -15.84 10.55
C TYR A 114 4.47 -14.80 11.41
N ALA A 115 5.08 -13.62 11.53
CA ALA A 115 4.52 -12.53 12.33
C ALA A 115 3.94 -11.46 11.41
N TYR A 116 2.67 -11.12 11.64
CA TYR A 116 2.10 -9.88 11.15
C TYR A 116 2.37 -8.80 12.19
N TYR A 117 2.93 -7.68 11.75
CA TYR A 117 3.10 -6.52 12.60
C TYR A 117 1.75 -5.83 12.83
N ARG A 118 1.53 -5.30 14.04
CA ARG A 118 0.26 -4.68 14.42
C ARG A 118 0.01 -3.38 13.66
N SER A 119 1.05 -2.59 13.46
CA SER A 119 0.96 -1.32 12.76
C SER A 119 0.74 -1.53 11.27
N SER A 120 -0.30 -0.90 10.74
CA SER A 120 -0.64 -0.97 9.32
C SER A 120 -0.28 0.32 8.57
N THR A 121 0.24 0.17 7.37
CA THR A 121 0.23 1.24 6.37
C THR A 121 -1.12 1.29 5.67
N VAL A 122 -1.66 2.49 5.52
CA VAL A 122 -2.94 2.79 4.88
C VAL A 122 -2.69 3.53 3.57
N PHE A 123 -3.26 3.02 2.49
CA PHE A 123 -3.41 3.72 1.22
C PHE A 123 -4.88 4.14 1.11
N GLY A 124 -5.17 5.32 1.66
CA GLY A 124 -6.51 5.89 1.82
C GLY A 124 -7.06 6.49 0.54
N ASP A 125 -8.32 6.14 0.24
CA ASP A 125 -9.06 6.53 -0.96
C ASP A 125 -8.27 6.30 -2.26
N ALA A 126 -7.47 5.22 -2.25
CA ALA A 126 -6.63 4.83 -3.36
C ALA A 126 -7.48 4.60 -4.63
N ARG A 127 -7.11 5.29 -5.71
CA ARG A 127 -7.83 5.23 -6.97
C ARG A 127 -6.90 5.38 -8.16
N VAL A 128 -7.32 4.79 -9.28
CA VAL A 128 -6.70 5.01 -10.59
C VAL A 128 -7.66 5.76 -11.50
N ILE A 129 -7.11 6.65 -12.33
CA ILE A 129 -7.88 7.47 -13.27
C ILE A 129 -7.50 7.06 -14.69
N GLY A 130 -8.48 6.61 -15.47
CA GLY A 130 -8.32 6.22 -16.87
C GLY A 130 -8.40 7.40 -17.83
N ARG A 131 -8.14 7.15 -19.11
CA ARG A 131 -8.57 8.06 -20.19
C ARG A 131 -10.10 8.10 -20.21
N GLN A 132 -10.71 9.28 -20.29
CA GLN A 132 -12.17 9.40 -20.50
C GLN A 132 -12.57 8.56 -21.72
N GLY A 133 -13.54 7.66 -21.56
CA GLY A 133 -14.07 6.80 -22.62
C GLY A 133 -13.70 5.31 -22.54
N ALA A 134 -12.83 4.88 -21.62
CA ALA A 134 -12.51 3.47 -21.41
C ALA A 134 -13.34 2.88 -20.25
N VAL A 135 -14.51 2.31 -20.57
CA VAL A 135 -15.17 1.36 -19.64
C VAL A 135 -14.35 0.07 -19.66
N PRO A 136 -13.86 -0.44 -18.52
CA PRO A 136 -13.20 -1.75 -18.48
C PRO A 136 -14.16 -2.81 -19.03
N PRO A 137 -13.72 -3.75 -19.90
CA PRO A 137 -14.59 -4.83 -20.34
C PRO A 137 -15.05 -5.63 -19.13
N ASN A 138 -16.38 -5.72 -18.97
CA ASN A 138 -17.01 -6.47 -17.90
C ASN A 138 -16.73 -7.98 -18.13
N PRO A 139 -16.09 -8.71 -17.19
CA PRO A 139 -15.69 -10.10 -17.42
C PRO A 139 -16.84 -11.12 -17.39
N THR A 140 -18.10 -10.68 -17.43
CA THR A 140 -19.28 -11.55 -17.45
C THR A 140 -20.26 -11.09 -18.53
N ALA A 141 -19.92 -11.43 -19.77
CA ALA A 141 -20.88 -11.55 -20.86
C ALA A 141 -20.47 -12.73 -21.72
N THR A 142 -20.80 -13.93 -21.26
CA THR A 142 -20.73 -15.15 -22.05
C THR A 142 -22.14 -15.74 -22.11
N GLY A 143 -22.72 -15.77 -23.31
CA GLY A 143 -23.87 -16.61 -23.66
C GLY A 143 -25.24 -16.00 -23.40
#